data_AF-A0AAD9VNJ6-F1
#
_entry.id   AF-A0AAD9VNJ6-F1
#
_cell.length_a   1.000
_cell.length_b   1.000
_cell.length_c   1.000
_cell.angle_alpha   90.00
_cell.angle_beta   90.00
_cell.angle_gamma   90.00
#
_symmetry.space_group_name_H-M   'P 1'
#
loop_
_entity.id
_entity.type
_entity.pdbx_description
1 polymer ?
#
loop_
_entity_poly.entity_id
_entity_poly.type
_entity_poly.pdbx_seq_one_letter_code
_entity_poly.pdbx_strand_id
1 'polypeptide(L)'
;MAKPKKGVVALQAEINTEEEWQELLSQPGLILVDVYCEWSGPCTAMVSVLRKIKMEIAGDAINYAIAKNDEIEDLERFRGFSEPVWMFVENGKMVNLIFGANAPTLRKVLIAEIKRVQEGTAPSWQLSVNQRGPEEEHRWKTEQAVRKAIADKKKTEEETRKKAEYEAFMAQMMLELCEMMVVILYPWVFKDEEGNPKIKMQCAPYTELVRDLLRGIFDVQEEIRIQLDEETIKKMFVESDIEITKERVIGLTDGKCMAIRMKSRPPPPEWPVPYPNTCPDEEAKCPVRAINDVENYFHSLLQTQSHRKTIVGSLLETPRQSVTGTYLKRYEYIHEPDPEIEGDIFRIDPPMWAPYQARSKIHVFLTLFEQYMAENHPYEVPKPPPPLCAFKYKVQKFEDLRNAFEAYTDAVEYFGAFPIDEPRLVKKIASSPEEFSRKVRKPTTEVFVTVIRKINEEAFLAFAGIDPYFATEKEEEAQKIINEYFPEEMERDESKIQIEGGYYEEEEEAAHYYEADIYY
;
A
#
# COMPACT_ATOMS: atom_id res chain seq x y z
N MET A 1 -43.84 -45.49 -58.85
CA MET A 1 -42.92 -44.33 -58.98
C MET A 1 -43.53 -43.15 -58.23
N ALA A 2 -43.10 -42.91 -56.99
CA ALA A 2 -43.53 -41.75 -56.21
C ALA A 2 -42.61 -40.56 -56.53
N LYS A 3 -43.20 -39.41 -56.86
CA LYS A 3 -42.46 -38.14 -57.07
C LYS A 3 -41.84 -37.68 -55.75
N PRO A 4 -40.61 -37.13 -55.74
CA PRO A 4 -40.02 -36.59 -54.52
C PRO A 4 -40.70 -35.26 -54.16
N LYS A 5 -41.07 -35.11 -52.89
CA LYS A 5 -41.51 -33.84 -52.30
C LYS A 5 -40.30 -32.91 -52.20
N LYS A 6 -40.38 -31.72 -52.82
CA LYS A 6 -39.42 -30.63 -52.63
C LYS A 6 -39.46 -30.18 -51.17
N GLY A 7 -38.36 -30.38 -50.45
CA GLY A 7 -38.16 -29.87 -49.09
C GLY A 7 -38.00 -28.34 -49.09
N VAL A 8 -38.48 -27.70 -48.02
CA VAL A 8 -38.26 -26.29 -47.73
C VAL A 8 -36.78 -26.11 -47.42
N VAL A 9 -36.06 -25.31 -48.23
CA VAL A 9 -34.63 -25.06 -48.06
C VAL A 9 -34.42 -24.23 -46.79
N ALA A 10 -33.68 -24.79 -45.81
CA ALA A 10 -33.26 -24.08 -44.61
C ALA A 10 -32.42 -22.85 -45.01
N LEU A 11 -32.69 -21.70 -44.39
CA LEU A 11 -32.09 -20.42 -44.80
C LEU A 11 -30.62 -20.28 -44.35
N GLN A 12 -30.22 -21.09 -43.36
CA GLN A 12 -28.92 -21.09 -42.68
C GLN A 12 -28.44 -22.53 -42.47
N ALA A 13 -27.16 -22.81 -42.71
CA ALA A 13 -26.52 -24.06 -42.29
C ALA A 13 -26.17 -23.96 -40.80
N GLU A 14 -26.38 -25.05 -40.04
CA GLU A 14 -25.97 -25.14 -38.64
C GLU A 14 -24.67 -25.91 -38.55
N ILE A 15 -23.67 -25.33 -37.89
CA ILE A 15 -22.33 -25.90 -37.75
C ILE A 15 -22.04 -26.03 -36.26
N ASN A 16 -21.91 -27.27 -35.80
CA ASN A 16 -21.71 -27.60 -34.39
C ASN A 16 -20.45 -28.42 -34.14
N THR A 17 -19.85 -29.00 -35.19
CA THR A 17 -18.69 -29.89 -35.10
C THR A 17 -17.53 -29.41 -35.98
N GLU A 18 -16.32 -29.89 -35.68
CA GLU A 18 -15.12 -29.59 -36.47
C GLU A 18 -15.25 -30.12 -37.91
N GLU A 19 -15.85 -31.30 -38.10
CA GLU A 19 -16.08 -31.85 -39.44
C GLU A 19 -17.00 -30.96 -40.29
N GLU A 20 -18.13 -30.52 -39.72
CA GLU A 20 -19.06 -29.59 -40.39
C GLU A 20 -18.39 -28.25 -40.70
N TRP A 21 -17.50 -27.79 -39.81
CA TRP A 21 -16.72 -26.58 -40.01
C TRP A 21 -15.77 -26.70 -41.21
N GLN A 22 -15.00 -27.79 -41.29
CA GLN A 22 -14.10 -28.04 -42.43
C GLN A 22 -14.87 -28.22 -43.75
N GLU A 23 -16.06 -28.83 -43.72
CA GLU A 23 -16.95 -28.89 -44.88
C GLU A 23 -17.42 -27.51 -45.33
N LEU A 24 -17.79 -26.63 -44.38
CA LEU A 24 -18.17 -25.25 -44.68
C LEU A 24 -17.02 -24.45 -45.30
N LEU A 25 -15.80 -24.58 -44.77
CA LEU A 25 -14.62 -23.89 -45.31
C LEU A 25 -14.24 -24.37 -46.72
N SER A 26 -14.59 -25.60 -47.08
CA SER A 26 -14.37 -26.16 -48.41
C SER A 26 -15.35 -25.65 -49.47
N GLN A 27 -16.42 -24.95 -49.07
CA GLN A 27 -17.41 -24.41 -50.00
C GLN A 27 -16.87 -23.17 -50.73
N PRO A 28 -17.03 -23.08 -52.07
CA PRO A 28 -16.62 -21.90 -52.82
C PRO A 28 -17.61 -20.74 -52.61
N GLY A 29 -17.09 -19.51 -52.76
CA GLY A 29 -17.89 -18.28 -52.66
C GLY A 29 -17.85 -17.63 -51.28
N LEU A 30 -18.71 -16.63 -51.08
CA LEU A 30 -18.80 -15.84 -49.85
C LEU A 30 -19.81 -16.47 -48.89
N ILE A 31 -19.40 -16.67 -47.65
CA ILE A 31 -20.20 -17.23 -46.56
C ILE A 31 -20.19 -16.25 -45.40
N LEU A 32 -21.37 -15.90 -44.89
CA LEU A 32 -21.51 -15.17 -43.64
C LEU A 32 -21.84 -16.16 -42.52
N VAL A 33 -20.97 -16.21 -41.52
CA VAL A 33 -21.11 -17.08 -40.35
C VAL A 33 -21.46 -16.21 -39.13
N ASP A 34 -22.57 -16.53 -38.46
CA ASP A 34 -22.91 -16.04 -37.11
C ASP A 34 -22.30 -16.99 -36.08
N VAL A 35 -21.20 -16.59 -35.46
CA VAL A 35 -20.50 -17.38 -34.45
C VAL A 35 -21.07 -17.04 -33.06
N TYR A 36 -21.48 -18.06 -32.32
CA TYR A 36 -22.13 -17.92 -31.02
C TYR A 36 -21.69 -18.99 -30.01
N CYS A 37 -21.94 -18.76 -28.72
CA CYS A 37 -21.74 -19.75 -27.65
C CYS A 37 -23.06 -20.47 -27.32
N GLU A 38 -22.99 -21.74 -26.90
CA GLU A 38 -24.18 -22.56 -26.60
C GLU A 38 -25.18 -21.88 -25.65
N TRP A 39 -24.68 -21.23 -24.60
CA TRP A 39 -25.50 -20.57 -23.59
C TRP A 39 -26.14 -19.26 -24.04
N SER A 40 -25.60 -18.59 -25.07
CA SER A 40 -26.16 -17.35 -25.62
C SER A 40 -27.11 -17.62 -26.79
N GLY A 41 -26.89 -18.71 -27.51
CA GLY A 41 -27.58 -19.02 -28.77
C GLY A 41 -27.21 -18.05 -29.90
N PRO A 42 -27.67 -18.33 -31.14
CA PRO A 42 -27.42 -17.47 -32.31
C PRO A 42 -28.23 -16.18 -32.24
N CYS A 43 -27.82 -15.17 -33.02
CA CYS A 43 -28.43 -13.84 -32.96
C CYS A 43 -29.79 -13.78 -33.68
N THR A 44 -30.87 -14.14 -32.97
CA THR A 44 -32.25 -14.14 -33.51
C THR A 44 -32.73 -12.77 -34.01
N ALA A 45 -32.28 -11.68 -33.38
CA ALA A 45 -32.64 -10.31 -33.76
C ALA A 45 -32.19 -9.96 -35.18
N MET A 46 -31.06 -10.51 -35.62
CA MET A 46 -30.42 -10.19 -36.89
C MET A 46 -30.93 -11.03 -38.07
N VAL A 47 -31.61 -12.16 -37.81
CA VAL A 47 -32.16 -13.06 -38.83
C VAL A 47 -33.08 -12.33 -39.81
N SER A 48 -33.89 -11.38 -39.31
CA SER A 48 -34.81 -10.58 -40.16
C SER A 48 -34.05 -9.69 -41.15
N VAL A 49 -32.92 -9.12 -40.72
CA VAL A 49 -32.04 -8.26 -41.54
C VAL A 49 -31.35 -9.10 -42.61
N LEU A 50 -30.81 -10.27 -42.25
CA LEU A 50 -30.16 -11.18 -43.18
C LEU A 50 -31.14 -11.67 -44.26
N ARG A 51 -32.36 -12.04 -43.86
CA ARG A 51 -33.41 -12.46 -44.80
C ARG A 51 -33.75 -11.37 -45.81
N LYS A 52 -33.87 -10.11 -45.36
CA LYS A 52 -34.15 -8.96 -46.21
C LYS A 52 -33.02 -8.74 -47.23
N ILE A 53 -31.76 -8.84 -46.80
CA ILE A 53 -30.59 -8.66 -47.68
C ILE A 53 -30.49 -9.80 -48.71
N LYS A 54 -30.75 -11.05 -48.29
CA LYS A 54 -30.78 -12.21 -49.19
C LYS A 54 -31.83 -12.04 -50.30
N MET A 55 -33.01 -11.53 -49.95
CA MET A 55 -34.11 -11.31 -50.90
C MET A 55 -33.89 -10.10 -51.83
N GLU A 56 -33.36 -8.99 -51.32
CA GLU A 56 -33.25 -7.72 -52.07
C GLU A 56 -32.01 -7.63 -52.97
N ILE A 57 -30.89 -8.27 -52.57
CA ILE A 57 -29.57 -7.96 -53.15
C ILE A 57 -28.79 -9.23 -53.49
N ALA A 58 -28.72 -10.19 -52.55
CA ALA A 58 -27.73 -11.26 -52.65
C ALA A 58 -28.18 -12.44 -53.52
N GLY A 59 -29.48 -12.79 -53.55
CA GLY A 59 -29.94 -14.00 -54.22
C GLY A 59 -29.16 -15.24 -53.73
N ASP A 60 -28.63 -16.02 -54.67
CA ASP A 60 -27.76 -17.18 -54.40
C ASP A 60 -26.26 -16.82 -54.31
N ALA A 61 -25.89 -15.53 -54.30
CA ALA A 61 -24.49 -15.09 -54.30
C ALA A 61 -23.81 -15.17 -52.92
N ILE A 62 -24.55 -15.48 -51.85
CA ILE A 62 -24.00 -15.62 -50.50
C ILE A 62 -24.69 -16.75 -49.71
N ASN A 63 -23.87 -17.53 -49.00
CA ASN A 63 -24.34 -18.53 -48.05
C ASN A 63 -24.38 -17.96 -46.64
N TYR A 64 -25.34 -18.43 -45.84
CA TYR A 64 -25.46 -18.06 -44.43
C TYR A 64 -25.29 -19.31 -43.57
N ALA A 65 -24.53 -19.20 -42.50
CA ALA A 65 -24.37 -20.25 -41.51
C ALA A 65 -24.41 -19.68 -40.10
N ILE A 66 -24.75 -20.53 -39.14
CA ILE A 66 -24.58 -20.29 -37.71
C ILE A 66 -23.57 -21.32 -37.20
N ALA A 67 -22.60 -20.89 -36.39
CA ALA A 67 -21.56 -21.77 -35.88
C ALA A 67 -21.45 -21.69 -34.34
N LYS A 68 -21.59 -22.84 -33.68
CA LYS A 68 -21.39 -22.99 -32.24
C LYS A 68 -19.90 -23.10 -31.92
N ASN A 69 -19.34 -22.10 -31.24
CA ASN A 69 -17.88 -22.02 -31.04
C ASN A 69 -17.32 -22.98 -29.97
N ASP A 70 -18.19 -23.60 -29.17
CA ASP A 70 -17.79 -24.44 -28.02
C ASP A 70 -16.94 -25.66 -28.42
N GLU A 71 -17.19 -26.25 -29.59
CA GLU A 71 -16.56 -27.51 -30.04
C GLU A 71 -15.63 -27.34 -31.27
N ILE A 72 -15.51 -26.12 -31.81
CA ILE A 72 -14.69 -25.83 -33.00
C ILE A 72 -13.40 -25.13 -32.57
N GLU A 73 -12.24 -25.68 -32.92
CA GLU A 73 -10.93 -25.18 -32.46
C GLU A 73 -10.62 -23.80 -33.05
N ASP A 74 -10.88 -23.63 -34.35
CA ASP A 74 -10.70 -22.35 -35.04
C ASP A 74 -11.48 -21.20 -34.39
N LEU A 75 -12.58 -21.48 -33.70
CA LEU A 75 -13.48 -20.48 -33.10
C LEU A 75 -13.27 -20.29 -31.58
N GLU A 76 -12.30 -20.99 -30.98
CA GLU A 76 -12.06 -20.97 -29.53
C GLU A 76 -11.93 -19.54 -28.95
N ARG A 77 -11.29 -18.64 -29.70
CA ARG A 77 -11.05 -17.25 -29.27
C ARG A 77 -12.33 -16.42 -29.07
N PHE A 78 -13.47 -16.87 -29.57
CA PHE A 78 -14.78 -16.21 -29.40
C PHE A 78 -15.61 -16.79 -28.25
N ARG A 79 -15.11 -17.82 -27.55
CA ARG A 79 -15.79 -18.43 -26.41
C ARG A 79 -15.87 -17.45 -25.24
N GLY A 80 -16.95 -17.56 -24.45
CA GLY A 80 -17.14 -16.77 -23.22
C GLY A 80 -17.69 -15.36 -23.43
N PHE A 81 -17.97 -14.96 -24.67
CA PHE A 81 -18.61 -13.69 -25.00
C PHE A 81 -20.07 -13.91 -25.42
N SER A 82 -20.99 -13.06 -24.96
CA SER A 82 -22.42 -13.07 -25.35
C SER A 82 -22.70 -12.30 -26.64
N GLU A 83 -21.73 -11.56 -27.16
CA GLU A 83 -21.90 -10.79 -28.37
C GLU A 83 -21.74 -11.69 -29.61
N PRO A 84 -22.60 -11.54 -30.63
CA PRO A 84 -22.45 -12.32 -31.87
C PRO A 84 -21.25 -11.84 -32.65
N VAL A 85 -20.56 -12.78 -33.30
CA VAL A 85 -19.43 -12.49 -34.19
C VAL A 85 -19.80 -12.86 -35.61
N TRP A 86 -19.82 -11.87 -36.49
CA TRP A 86 -20.14 -12.02 -37.91
C TRP A 86 -18.85 -12.21 -38.70
N MET A 87 -18.52 -13.45 -39.04
CA MET A 87 -17.33 -13.80 -39.81
C MET A 87 -17.68 -13.94 -41.29
N PHE A 88 -16.92 -13.25 -42.13
CA PHE A 88 -17.02 -13.36 -43.59
C PHE A 88 -15.92 -14.30 -44.07
N VAL A 89 -16.32 -15.42 -44.66
CA VAL A 89 -15.41 -16.44 -45.20
C VAL A 89 -15.55 -16.45 -46.72
N GLU A 90 -14.43 -16.32 -47.43
CA GLU A 90 -14.34 -16.46 -48.88
C GLU A 90 -13.30 -17.52 -49.21
N ASN A 91 -13.74 -18.62 -49.85
CA ASN A 91 -12.90 -19.74 -50.27
C ASN A 91 -12.01 -20.27 -49.13
N GLY A 92 -12.62 -20.54 -47.98
CA GLY A 92 -11.95 -21.11 -46.80
C GLY A 92 -11.11 -20.14 -45.97
N LYS A 93 -11.09 -18.84 -46.30
CA LYS A 93 -10.34 -17.83 -45.54
C LYS A 93 -11.22 -16.70 -45.04
N MET A 94 -10.92 -16.19 -43.86
CA MET A 94 -11.60 -15.04 -43.28
C MET A 94 -11.17 -13.76 -43.99
N VAL A 95 -12.13 -12.98 -44.49
CA VAL A 95 -11.90 -11.73 -45.24
C VAL A 95 -12.44 -10.49 -44.53
N ASN A 96 -13.37 -10.67 -43.59
CA ASN A 96 -13.93 -9.60 -42.79
C ASN A 96 -14.51 -10.17 -41.48
N LEU A 97 -14.59 -9.35 -40.44
CA LEU A 97 -15.07 -9.76 -39.12
C LEU A 97 -15.75 -8.57 -38.44
N ILE A 98 -16.95 -8.77 -37.90
CA ILE A 98 -17.70 -7.73 -37.19
C ILE A 98 -18.19 -8.28 -35.85
N PHE A 99 -18.06 -7.49 -34.80
CA PHE A 99 -18.54 -7.82 -33.46
C PHE A 99 -19.87 -7.12 -33.16
N GLY A 100 -20.78 -7.84 -32.50
CA GLY A 100 -22.00 -7.29 -31.92
C GLY A 100 -23.21 -7.23 -32.88
N ALA A 101 -24.36 -6.90 -32.29
CA ALA A 101 -25.65 -6.86 -32.98
C ALA A 101 -25.97 -5.46 -33.58
N ASN A 102 -25.06 -4.90 -34.38
CA ASN A 102 -25.27 -3.60 -35.03
C ASN A 102 -25.81 -3.78 -36.46
N ALA A 103 -27.15 -3.71 -36.61
CA ALA A 103 -27.81 -3.96 -37.89
C ALA A 103 -27.42 -3.00 -39.03
N PRO A 104 -27.35 -1.67 -38.83
CA PRO A 104 -26.86 -0.75 -39.87
C PRO A 104 -25.44 -1.07 -40.35
N THR A 105 -24.52 -1.34 -39.42
CA THR A 105 -23.12 -1.66 -39.75
C THR A 105 -23.02 -2.98 -40.50
N LEU A 106 -23.65 -4.05 -39.98
CA LEU A 106 -23.64 -5.36 -40.63
C LEU A 106 -24.21 -5.27 -42.05
N ARG A 107 -25.35 -4.58 -42.23
CA ARG A 107 -25.95 -4.39 -43.55
C ARG A 107 -25.01 -3.67 -44.51
N LYS A 108 -24.36 -2.59 -44.06
CA LYS A 108 -23.44 -1.80 -44.89
C LYS A 108 -22.24 -2.65 -45.35
N VAL A 109 -21.59 -3.35 -44.42
CA VAL A 109 -20.42 -4.18 -44.72
C VAL A 109 -20.80 -5.38 -45.58
N LEU A 110 -21.91 -6.06 -45.26
CA LEU A 110 -22.40 -7.20 -46.02
C LEU A 110 -22.67 -6.84 -47.49
N ILE A 111 -23.33 -5.70 -47.75
CA ILE A 111 -23.56 -5.24 -49.12
C ILE A 111 -22.25 -4.90 -49.83
N ALA A 112 -21.28 -4.31 -49.12
CA ALA A 112 -19.97 -3.98 -49.68
C ALA A 112 -19.18 -5.25 -50.07
N GLU A 113 -19.16 -6.27 -49.21
CA GLU A 113 -18.50 -7.55 -49.49
C GLU A 113 -19.17 -8.31 -50.66
N ILE A 114 -20.51 -8.32 -50.73
CA ILE A 114 -21.22 -8.93 -51.86
C ILE A 114 -20.83 -8.25 -53.18
N LYS A 115 -20.82 -6.91 -53.22
CA LYS A 115 -20.41 -6.16 -54.43
C LYS A 115 -18.95 -6.43 -54.79
N ARG A 116 -18.06 -6.44 -53.79
CA ARG A 116 -16.63 -6.74 -53.98
C ARG A 116 -16.43 -8.08 -54.69
N VAL A 117 -17.14 -9.13 -54.23
CA VAL A 117 -17.06 -10.48 -54.81
C VAL A 117 -17.65 -10.50 -56.23
N GLN A 118 -18.76 -9.81 -56.48
CA GLN A 118 -19.36 -9.70 -57.83
C GLN A 118 -18.45 -8.97 -58.83
N GLU A 119 -17.71 -7.96 -58.35
CA GLU A 119 -16.76 -7.18 -59.14
C GLU A 119 -15.39 -7.88 -59.29
N GLY A 120 -15.17 -9.02 -58.62
CA GLY A 120 -13.91 -9.76 -58.66
C GLY A 120 -12.74 -9.05 -57.98
N THR A 121 -13.03 -8.15 -57.04
CA THR A 121 -12.00 -7.36 -56.33
C THR A 121 -11.46 -8.12 -55.12
N ALA A 122 -10.14 -8.07 -54.88
CA ALA A 122 -9.52 -8.70 -53.72
C ALA A 122 -9.96 -8.02 -52.40
N PRO A 123 -10.10 -8.77 -51.29
CA PRO A 123 -10.40 -8.19 -49.98
C PRO A 123 -9.22 -7.36 -49.45
N SER A 124 -9.50 -6.43 -48.53
CA SER A 124 -8.47 -5.59 -47.91
C SER A 124 -7.45 -6.41 -47.11
N TRP A 125 -7.89 -7.53 -46.55
CA TRP A 125 -7.06 -8.56 -45.93
C TRP A 125 -7.74 -9.92 -46.07
N GLN A 126 -6.95 -10.99 -45.99
CA GLN A 126 -7.44 -12.36 -46.01
C GLN A 126 -6.54 -13.19 -45.10
N LEU A 127 -7.13 -13.79 -44.07
CA LEU A 127 -6.42 -14.50 -43.01
C LEU A 127 -6.99 -15.91 -42.85
N SER A 128 -6.23 -16.79 -42.21
CA SER A 128 -6.76 -18.07 -41.78
C SER A 128 -7.84 -17.84 -40.71
N VAL A 129 -8.87 -18.69 -40.68
CA VAL A 129 -10.02 -18.50 -39.78
C VAL A 129 -9.66 -18.61 -38.29
N ASN A 130 -8.53 -19.23 -37.95
CA ASN A 130 -7.95 -19.27 -36.60
C ASN A 130 -7.13 -18.03 -36.21
N GLN A 131 -6.81 -17.14 -37.15
CA GLN A 131 -6.03 -15.94 -36.88
C GLN A 131 -6.92 -14.77 -36.49
N ARG A 132 -6.38 -13.81 -35.72
CA ARG A 132 -7.09 -12.59 -35.34
C ARG A 132 -7.14 -11.60 -36.49
N GLY A 133 -8.32 -11.03 -36.73
CA GLY A 133 -8.48 -9.90 -37.65
C GLY A 133 -7.86 -8.60 -37.11
N PRO A 134 -7.64 -7.57 -37.93
CA PRO A 134 -7.04 -6.30 -37.48
C PRO A 134 -7.83 -5.60 -36.36
N GLU A 135 -9.16 -5.58 -36.45
CA GLU A 135 -10.05 -4.98 -35.43
C GLU A 135 -10.08 -5.81 -34.15
N GLU A 136 -10.09 -7.14 -34.28
CA GLU A 136 -10.00 -8.08 -33.17
C GLU A 136 -8.69 -7.93 -32.40
N GLU A 137 -7.56 -7.82 -33.09
CA GLU A 137 -6.23 -7.64 -32.49
C GLU A 137 -6.13 -6.32 -31.70
N HIS A 138 -6.71 -5.23 -32.24
CA HIS A 138 -6.76 -3.95 -31.54
C HIS A 138 -7.59 -4.04 -30.24
N ARG A 139 -8.77 -4.67 -30.32
CA ARG A 139 -9.62 -4.90 -29.15
C ARG A 139 -8.91 -5.75 -28.11
N TRP A 140 -8.30 -6.86 -28.52
CA TRP A 140 -7.57 -7.75 -27.63
C TRP A 140 -6.41 -7.05 -26.93
N LYS A 141 -5.60 -6.26 -27.65
CA LYS A 141 -4.53 -5.44 -27.04
C LYS A 141 -5.07 -4.45 -26.01
N THR A 142 -6.20 -3.82 -26.32
CA THR A 142 -6.85 -2.86 -25.41
C THR A 142 -7.32 -3.55 -24.13
N GLU A 143 -8.02 -4.68 -24.26
CA GLU A 143 -8.48 -5.48 -23.11
C GLU A 143 -7.32 -6.03 -22.28
N GLN A 144 -6.24 -6.49 -22.91
CA GLN A 144 -5.05 -6.93 -22.20
C GLN A 144 -4.35 -5.80 -21.44
N ALA A 145 -4.25 -4.62 -22.05
CA ALA A 145 -3.69 -3.45 -21.40
C ALA A 145 -4.52 -3.05 -20.16
N VAL A 146 -5.85 -3.07 -20.26
CA VAL A 146 -6.77 -2.81 -19.14
C VAL A 146 -6.60 -3.87 -18.05
N ARG A 147 -6.56 -5.16 -18.42
CA ARG A 147 -6.37 -6.26 -17.46
C ARG A 147 -5.04 -6.16 -16.72
N LYS A 148 -3.96 -5.84 -17.44
CA LYS A 148 -2.64 -5.61 -16.86
C LYS A 148 -2.65 -4.40 -15.93
N ALA A 149 -3.23 -3.28 -16.34
CA ALA A 149 -3.34 -2.09 -15.51
C ALA A 149 -4.13 -2.33 -14.21
N ILE A 150 -5.22 -3.11 -14.26
CA ILE A 150 -5.97 -3.50 -13.06
C ILE A 150 -5.13 -4.39 -12.14
N ALA A 151 -4.39 -5.36 -12.70
CA ALA A 151 -3.53 -6.26 -11.92
C ALA A 151 -2.37 -5.49 -11.27
N ASP A 152 -1.71 -4.61 -12.02
CA ASP A 152 -0.61 -3.78 -11.54
C ASP A 152 -1.09 -2.81 -10.45
N LYS A 153 -2.28 -2.20 -10.62
CA LYS A 153 -2.92 -1.36 -9.60
C LYS A 153 -3.19 -2.14 -8.31
N LYS A 154 -3.81 -3.32 -8.40
CA LYS A 154 -4.06 -4.19 -7.24
C LYS A 154 -2.77 -4.61 -6.53
N LYS A 155 -1.72 -4.92 -7.29
CA LYS A 155 -0.41 -5.29 -6.73
C LYS A 155 0.22 -4.11 -5.98
N THR A 156 0.15 -2.91 -6.56
CA THR A 156 0.68 -1.68 -5.95
C THR A 156 -0.08 -1.32 -4.68
N GLU A 157 -1.42 -1.46 -4.68
CA GLU A 157 -2.26 -1.29 -3.49
C GLU A 157 -1.90 -2.29 -2.39
N GLU A 158 -1.68 -3.56 -2.73
CA GLU A 158 -1.27 -4.58 -1.77
C GLU A 158 0.13 -4.31 -1.19
N GLU A 159 1.09 -3.92 -2.01
CA GLU A 159 2.45 -3.54 -1.58
C GLU A 159 2.43 -2.29 -0.68
N THR A 160 1.63 -1.28 -1.04
CA THR A 160 1.44 -0.07 -0.25
C THR A 160 0.81 -0.40 1.11
N ARG A 161 -0.20 -1.27 1.12
CA ARG A 161 -0.85 -1.75 2.36
C ARG A 161 0.13 -2.50 3.26
N LYS A 162 0.86 -3.47 2.73
CA LYS A 162 1.88 -4.22 3.50
C LYS A 162 2.95 -3.30 4.08
N LYS A 163 3.38 -2.30 3.30
CA LYS A 163 4.32 -1.29 3.77
C LYS A 163 3.71 -0.44 4.90
N ALA A 164 2.46 -0.01 4.78
CA ALA A 164 1.78 0.75 5.82
C ALA A 164 1.59 -0.07 7.12
N GLU A 165 1.17 -1.33 7.00
CA GLU A 165 1.08 -2.28 8.14
C GLU A 165 2.45 -2.43 8.82
N TYR A 166 3.52 -2.61 8.04
CA TYR A 166 4.89 -2.70 8.54
C TYR A 166 5.35 -1.43 9.26
N GLU A 167 5.16 -0.25 8.66
CA GLU A 167 5.57 1.02 9.29
C GLU A 167 4.77 1.30 10.58
N ALA A 168 3.48 0.98 10.60
CA ALA A 168 2.65 1.12 11.78
C ALA A 168 3.10 0.18 12.91
N PHE A 169 3.40 -1.09 12.58
CA PHE A 169 4.00 -2.04 13.51
C PHE A 169 5.32 -1.52 14.09
N MET A 170 6.23 -1.05 13.23
CA MET A 170 7.52 -0.53 13.66
C MET A 170 7.35 0.68 14.57
N ALA A 171 6.46 1.62 14.24
CA ALA A 171 6.19 2.80 15.07
C ALA A 171 5.68 2.43 16.47
N GLN A 172 4.72 1.49 16.57
CA GLN A 172 4.24 0.99 17.86
C GLN A 172 5.38 0.37 18.67
N MET A 173 6.15 -0.54 18.06
CA MET A 173 7.23 -1.24 18.75
C MET A 173 8.39 -0.31 19.15
N MET A 174 8.68 0.73 18.37
CA MET A 174 9.69 1.73 18.71
C MET A 174 9.31 2.50 19.98
N LEU A 175 8.01 2.78 20.15
CA LEU A 175 7.49 3.43 21.34
C LEU A 175 7.53 2.48 22.55
N GLU A 176 7.02 1.26 22.40
CA GLU A 176 6.93 0.30 23.51
C GLU A 176 8.30 -0.18 24.00
N LEU A 177 9.25 -0.36 23.10
CA LEU A 177 10.61 -0.77 23.42
C LEU A 177 11.56 0.41 23.65
N CYS A 178 11.07 1.66 23.74
CA CYS A 178 11.92 2.84 23.86
C CYS A 178 12.81 2.83 25.12
N GLU A 179 12.40 2.13 26.19
CA GLU A 179 13.18 1.98 27.43
C GLU A 179 14.04 0.72 27.45
N MET A 180 13.88 -0.17 26.49
CA MET A 180 14.48 -1.50 26.49
C MET A 180 15.77 -1.51 25.67
N MET A 181 16.72 -2.35 26.08
CA MET A 181 17.97 -2.59 25.35
C MET A 181 18.30 -4.08 25.37
N VAL A 182 19.04 -4.53 24.36
CA VAL A 182 19.56 -5.88 24.26
C VAL A 182 21.06 -5.83 23.98
N VAL A 183 21.81 -6.72 24.62
CA VAL A 183 23.24 -6.90 24.39
C VAL A 183 23.52 -8.38 24.16
N ILE A 184 24.39 -8.68 23.20
CA ILE A 184 24.83 -10.04 22.89
C ILE A 184 26.32 -10.13 23.14
N LEU A 185 26.71 -10.88 24.16
CA LEU A 185 28.11 -11.18 24.45
C LEU A 185 28.56 -12.34 23.56
N TYR A 186 29.74 -12.18 22.96
CA TYR A 186 30.32 -13.18 22.07
C TYR A 186 30.69 -14.46 22.84
N PRO A 187 30.74 -15.62 22.18
CA PRO A 187 31.03 -16.88 22.85
C PRO A 187 32.39 -16.90 23.55
N TRP A 188 33.41 -16.27 22.95
CA TRP A 188 34.79 -16.23 23.48
C TRP A 188 34.86 -15.62 24.88
N VAL A 189 33.94 -14.71 25.25
CA VAL A 189 33.88 -14.10 26.59
C VAL A 189 33.76 -15.15 27.69
N PHE A 190 33.13 -16.28 27.38
CA PHE A 190 32.89 -17.38 28.31
C PHE A 190 33.81 -18.58 28.07
N LYS A 191 34.86 -18.43 27.25
CA LYS A 191 35.89 -19.45 27.00
C LYS A 191 37.21 -19.07 27.68
N ASP A 192 38.00 -20.05 28.09
CA ASP A 192 39.41 -19.87 28.46
C ASP A 192 40.35 -19.92 27.24
N GLU A 193 41.65 -19.75 27.48
CA GLU A 193 42.68 -19.77 26.42
C GLU A 193 42.73 -21.13 25.70
N GLU A 194 42.22 -22.19 26.34
CA GLU A 194 42.15 -23.55 25.83
C GLU A 194 40.75 -23.87 25.23
N GLY A 195 39.84 -22.89 25.21
CA GLY A 195 38.48 -23.02 24.67
C GLY A 195 37.44 -23.62 25.64
N ASN A 196 37.80 -23.91 26.90
CA ASN A 196 36.88 -24.50 27.87
C ASN A 196 35.94 -23.44 28.49
N PRO A 197 34.72 -23.84 28.93
CA PRO A 197 33.77 -22.91 29.53
C PRO A 197 34.24 -22.33 30.87
N LYS A 198 34.27 -21.00 30.98
CA LYS A 198 34.51 -20.26 32.23
C LYS A 198 33.23 -20.08 33.05
N ILE A 199 33.41 -19.96 34.37
CA ILE A 199 32.33 -19.54 35.26
C ILE A 199 31.98 -18.08 34.94
N LYS A 200 30.70 -17.80 34.68
CA LYS A 200 30.19 -16.47 34.26
C LYS A 200 30.76 -15.30 35.08
N MET A 201 30.82 -15.47 36.40
CA MET A 201 31.26 -14.42 37.34
C MET A 201 32.79 -14.21 37.38
N GLN A 202 33.56 -15.03 36.68
CA GLN A 202 35.01 -14.90 36.52
C GLN A 202 35.38 -14.25 35.18
N CYS A 203 34.40 -14.06 34.28
CA CYS A 203 34.61 -13.42 32.99
C CYS A 203 34.66 -11.89 33.16
N ALA A 204 35.86 -11.32 33.08
CA ALA A 204 36.09 -9.88 33.23
C ALA A 204 35.18 -9.02 32.32
N PRO A 205 35.00 -9.32 31.01
CA PRO A 205 34.13 -8.52 30.14
C PRO A 205 32.68 -8.48 30.66
N TYR A 206 32.13 -9.64 31.05
CA TYR A 206 30.78 -9.72 31.62
C TYR A 206 30.67 -8.95 32.94
N THR A 207 31.61 -9.17 33.87
CA THR A 207 31.52 -8.55 35.20
C THR A 207 31.66 -7.04 35.15
N GLU A 208 32.57 -6.50 34.33
CA GLU A 208 32.74 -5.06 34.18
C GLU A 208 31.52 -4.44 33.50
N LEU A 209 30.97 -5.08 32.46
CA LEU A 209 29.75 -4.62 31.80
C LEU A 209 28.59 -4.53 32.80
N VAL A 210 28.25 -5.64 33.45
CA VAL A 210 27.03 -5.73 34.26
C VAL A 210 27.16 -5.06 35.63
N ARG A 211 28.31 -5.19 36.30
CA ARG A 211 28.48 -4.71 37.69
C ARG A 211 29.07 -3.31 37.79
N ASP A 212 29.74 -2.84 36.76
CA ASP A 212 30.40 -1.52 36.79
C ASP A 212 29.73 -0.56 35.81
N LEU A 213 29.72 -0.86 34.51
CA LEU A 213 29.22 0.07 33.47
C LEU A 213 27.71 0.25 33.51
N LEU A 214 26.95 -0.83 33.64
CA LEU A 214 25.49 -0.80 33.61
C LEU A 214 24.86 -0.52 34.98
N ARG A 215 25.67 -0.52 36.05
CA ARG A 215 25.17 -0.46 37.42
C ARG A 215 24.45 0.85 37.70
N GLY A 216 23.19 0.73 38.11
CA GLY A 216 22.33 1.88 38.43
C GLY A 216 21.79 2.61 37.21
N ILE A 217 22.15 2.17 36.00
CA ILE A 217 21.75 2.77 34.73
C ILE A 217 20.80 1.82 33.98
N PHE A 218 21.13 0.53 33.93
CA PHE A 218 20.31 -0.50 33.32
C PHE A 218 20.02 -1.62 34.32
N ASP A 219 18.77 -2.05 34.36
CA ASP A 219 18.34 -3.22 35.11
C ASP A 219 18.29 -4.43 34.17
N VAL A 220 19.14 -5.42 34.44
CA VAL A 220 19.11 -6.70 33.75
C VAL A 220 17.79 -7.40 34.09
N GLN A 221 16.97 -7.64 33.06
CA GLN A 221 15.68 -8.32 33.17
C GLN A 221 15.83 -9.81 32.93
N GLU A 222 16.64 -10.19 31.94
CA GLU A 222 16.76 -11.58 31.50
C GLU A 222 18.11 -11.84 30.85
N GLU A 223 18.67 -13.02 31.09
CA GLU A 223 19.91 -13.50 30.47
C GLU A 223 19.66 -14.89 29.87
N ILE A 224 19.87 -15.02 28.55
CA ILE A 224 19.67 -16.28 27.82
C ILE A 224 20.97 -16.71 27.14
N ARG A 225 21.28 -18.00 27.19
CA ARG A 225 22.37 -18.60 26.41
C ARG A 225 21.81 -19.14 25.11
N ILE A 226 22.26 -18.59 24.00
CA ILE A 226 21.72 -18.87 22.67
C ILE A 226 22.83 -19.34 21.74
N GLN A 227 22.52 -20.33 20.91
CA GLN A 227 23.34 -20.70 19.77
C GLN A 227 22.79 -19.94 18.56
N LEU A 228 23.59 -19.05 17.99
CA LEU A 228 23.20 -18.31 16.79
C LEU A 228 23.57 -19.12 15.54
N ASP A 229 22.76 -18.98 14.50
CA ASP A 229 23.04 -19.44 13.14
C ASP A 229 23.02 -18.25 12.17
N GLU A 230 23.41 -18.48 10.91
CA GLU A 230 23.50 -17.43 9.90
C GLU A 230 22.12 -16.80 9.60
N GLU A 231 21.03 -17.57 9.66
CA GLU A 231 19.67 -17.06 9.41
C GLU A 231 19.19 -16.15 10.55
N THR A 232 19.44 -16.54 11.79
CA THR A 232 19.12 -15.76 12.99
C THR A 232 19.90 -14.44 13.00
N ILE A 233 21.18 -14.48 12.63
CA ILE A 233 22.00 -13.27 12.46
C ILE A 233 21.43 -12.37 11.36
N LYS A 234 21.06 -12.93 10.20
CA LYS A 234 20.42 -12.14 9.12
C LYS A 234 19.14 -11.45 9.59
N LYS A 235 18.29 -12.14 10.34
CA LYS A 235 17.05 -11.56 10.92
C LYS A 235 17.35 -10.42 11.89
N MET A 236 18.33 -10.59 12.79
CA MET A 236 18.69 -9.58 13.78
C MET A 236 19.27 -8.29 13.18
N PHE A 237 19.94 -8.40 12.02
CA PHE A 237 20.62 -7.27 11.36
C PHE A 237 19.75 -6.58 10.29
N VAL A 238 18.48 -6.97 10.17
CA VAL A 238 17.51 -6.26 9.30
C VAL A 238 17.42 -4.80 9.75
N GLU A 239 17.46 -3.87 8.78
CA GLU A 239 17.48 -2.42 9.02
C GLU A 239 18.59 -1.95 9.98
N SER A 240 19.69 -2.69 10.05
CA SER A 240 20.92 -2.19 10.67
C SER A 240 21.83 -1.58 9.59
N ASP A 241 22.47 -0.45 9.90
CA ASP A 241 23.50 0.17 9.05
C ASP A 241 24.82 -0.62 9.06
N ILE A 242 24.83 -1.85 9.58
CA ILE A 242 26.02 -2.65 9.80
C ILE A 242 26.05 -3.78 8.76
N GLU A 243 27.13 -3.81 7.97
CA GLU A 243 27.36 -4.93 7.04
C GLU A 243 27.63 -6.23 7.81
N ILE A 244 26.96 -7.30 7.38
CA ILE A 244 27.16 -8.66 7.89
C ILE A 244 28.42 -9.23 7.22
N THR A 245 29.58 -9.04 7.87
CA THR A 245 30.84 -9.62 7.37
C THR A 245 30.94 -11.10 7.75
N LYS A 246 31.69 -11.87 6.94
CA LYS A 246 31.93 -13.29 7.20
C LYS A 246 32.62 -13.52 8.55
N GLU A 247 33.58 -12.66 8.93
CA GLU A 247 34.26 -12.78 10.23
C GLU A 247 33.26 -12.69 11.39
N ARG A 248 32.29 -11.78 11.29
CA ARG A 248 31.30 -11.55 12.34
C ARG A 248 30.32 -12.70 12.50
N VAL A 249 29.89 -13.29 11.38
CA VAL A 249 29.05 -14.48 11.40
C VAL A 249 29.81 -15.62 12.08
N ILE A 250 31.09 -15.83 11.73
CA ILE A 250 31.92 -16.86 12.38
C ILE A 250 32.07 -16.59 13.89
N GLY A 251 32.42 -15.36 14.29
CA GLY A 251 32.59 -15.00 15.69
C GLY A 251 31.33 -15.17 16.55
N LEU A 252 30.14 -14.88 16.01
CA LEU A 252 28.86 -15.06 16.71
C LEU A 252 28.36 -16.52 16.72
N THR A 253 28.80 -17.35 15.76
CA THR A 253 28.38 -18.75 15.63
C THR A 253 29.36 -19.74 16.26
N ASP A 254 30.57 -19.30 16.63
CA ASP A 254 31.61 -20.09 17.31
C ASP A 254 31.26 -20.40 18.79
N GLY A 255 30.13 -21.05 18.99
CA GLY A 255 29.60 -21.46 20.29
C GLY A 255 28.43 -20.61 20.77
N LYS A 256 28.14 -20.73 22.08
CA LYS A 256 26.94 -20.11 22.67
C LYS A 256 27.20 -18.67 23.08
N CYS A 257 26.48 -17.76 22.45
CA CYS A 257 26.38 -16.37 22.86
C CYS A 257 25.52 -16.22 24.12
N MET A 258 25.65 -15.09 24.79
CA MET A 258 24.74 -14.68 25.87
C MET A 258 24.00 -13.41 25.48
N ALA A 259 22.69 -13.50 25.29
CA ALA A 259 21.85 -12.32 25.10
C ALA A 259 21.30 -11.85 26.45
N ILE A 260 21.38 -10.55 26.68
CA ILE A 260 20.96 -9.88 27.92
C ILE A 260 19.92 -8.85 27.54
N ARG A 261 18.69 -9.03 28.01
CA ARG A 261 17.61 -8.05 27.91
C ARG A 261 17.63 -7.17 29.16
N MET A 262 17.60 -5.86 28.96
CA MET A 262 17.71 -4.89 30.05
C MET A 262 16.74 -3.73 29.86
N LYS A 263 16.35 -3.12 30.97
CA LYS A 263 15.51 -1.93 31.02
C LYS A 263 16.33 -0.74 31.50
N SER A 264 16.27 0.37 30.78
CA SER A 264 16.99 1.60 31.11
C SER A 264 16.30 2.39 32.23
N ARG A 265 17.10 2.95 33.13
CA ARG A 265 16.70 3.96 34.10
C ARG A 265 16.96 5.36 33.54
N PRO A 266 16.36 6.42 34.11
CA PRO A 266 16.75 7.78 33.78
C PRO A 266 18.26 7.96 33.98
N PRO A 267 18.99 8.55 33.00
CA PRO A 267 20.41 8.80 33.16
C PRO A 267 20.68 9.81 34.29
N PRO A 268 21.85 9.77 34.93
CA PRO A 268 22.21 10.76 35.94
C PRO A 268 22.29 12.17 35.32
N PRO A 269 22.02 13.24 36.10
CA PRO A 269 22.01 14.63 35.59
C PRO A 269 23.32 15.11 34.96
N GLU A 270 24.44 14.45 35.29
CA GLU A 270 25.78 14.79 34.81
C GLU A 270 26.08 14.27 33.39
N TRP A 271 25.12 13.58 32.74
CA TRP A 271 25.35 12.94 31.45
C TRP A 271 25.12 13.89 30.24
N PRO A 272 25.95 13.82 29.18
CA PRO A 272 25.87 14.73 28.02
C PRO A 272 24.62 14.63 27.14
N VAL A 273 23.77 13.61 27.33
CA VAL A 273 22.52 13.47 26.56
C VAL A 273 21.40 14.13 27.37
N PRO A 274 20.76 15.20 26.85
CA PRO A 274 19.71 15.90 27.59
C PRO A 274 18.47 15.01 27.71
N TYR A 275 18.31 14.39 28.88
CA TYR A 275 17.06 13.73 29.26
C TYR A 275 16.21 14.73 30.05
N PRO A 276 14.88 14.75 29.87
CA PRO A 276 14.02 15.50 30.75
C PRO A 276 14.06 14.87 32.15
N ASN A 277 14.86 15.48 33.02
CA ASN A 277 15.23 14.96 34.34
C ASN A 277 14.07 15.01 35.36
N THR A 278 12.94 15.61 35.00
CA THR A 278 11.77 15.78 35.86
C THR A 278 10.50 15.46 35.08
N CYS A 279 9.71 14.51 35.58
CA CYS A 279 8.32 14.39 35.18
C CYS A 279 7.55 15.58 35.79
N PRO A 280 6.85 16.40 35.00
CA PRO A 280 5.99 17.45 35.55
C PRO A 280 4.85 16.82 36.36
N ASP A 281 4.48 17.42 37.50
CA ASP A 281 3.52 16.86 38.45
C ASP A 281 2.12 16.56 37.87
N GLU A 282 1.50 15.54 38.48
CA GLU A 282 0.13 14.95 38.49
C GLU A 282 -0.85 15.08 37.30
N GLU A 283 -0.66 15.94 36.30
CA GLU A 283 -1.61 16.09 35.18
C GLU A 283 -0.94 16.06 33.78
N ALA A 284 0.39 16.07 33.69
CA ALA A 284 1.11 15.96 32.41
C ALA A 284 1.79 14.60 32.26
N LYS A 285 1.63 13.96 31.09
CA LYS A 285 2.37 12.73 30.73
C LYS A 285 3.86 12.99 30.92
N CYS A 286 4.54 12.11 31.68
CA CYS A 286 5.99 12.17 31.79
C CYS A 286 6.62 12.20 30.39
N PRO A 287 7.68 12.99 30.19
CA PRO A 287 8.30 13.11 28.88
C PRO A 287 8.82 11.74 28.43
N VAL A 288 8.40 11.35 27.22
CA VAL A 288 8.75 10.06 26.60
C VAL A 288 10.17 10.15 26.05
N ARG A 289 10.95 9.07 26.18
CA ARG A 289 12.27 8.94 25.55
C ARG A 289 12.16 9.24 24.05
N ALA A 290 13.07 10.04 23.51
CA ALA A 290 13.15 10.18 22.07
C ALA A 290 13.67 8.87 21.46
N ILE A 291 13.31 8.64 20.20
CA ILE A 291 13.74 7.47 19.45
C ILE A 291 15.29 7.44 19.43
N ASN A 292 15.86 6.28 19.74
CA ASN A 292 17.30 6.00 19.85
C ASN A 292 18.02 6.56 21.09
N ASP A 293 17.35 7.23 22.03
CA ASP A 293 18.02 7.81 23.20
C ASP A 293 18.75 6.74 24.03
N VAL A 294 18.13 5.59 24.25
CA VAL A 294 18.71 4.50 25.06
C VAL A 294 19.89 3.86 24.35
N GLU A 295 19.78 3.62 23.05
CA GLU A 295 20.83 3.07 22.21
C GLU A 295 22.03 4.02 22.17
N ASN A 296 21.79 5.30 21.86
CA ASN A 296 22.83 6.33 21.83
C ASN A 296 23.52 6.46 23.18
N TYR A 297 22.74 6.45 24.26
CA TYR A 297 23.26 6.51 25.61
C TYR A 297 24.10 5.27 25.96
N PHE A 298 23.60 4.07 25.64
CA PHE A 298 24.33 2.82 25.82
C PHE A 298 25.67 2.83 25.07
N HIS A 299 25.68 3.23 23.79
CA HIS A 299 26.91 3.30 23.00
C HIS A 299 27.89 4.37 23.50
N SER A 300 27.38 5.50 24.01
CA SER A 300 28.19 6.54 24.68
C SER A 300 28.87 6.00 25.95
N LEU A 301 28.19 5.17 26.74
CA LEU A 301 28.76 4.54 27.94
C LEU A 301 29.96 3.65 27.60
N LEU A 302 29.89 2.90 26.50
CA LEU A 302 30.98 2.02 26.06
C LEU A 302 32.21 2.80 25.59
N GLN A 303 31.98 3.96 24.99
CA GLN A 303 33.02 4.86 24.48
C GLN A 303 33.64 5.74 25.56
N THR A 304 32.99 5.86 26.73
CA THR A 304 33.50 6.67 27.83
C THR A 304 34.83 6.09 28.33
N GLN A 305 35.87 6.92 28.35
CA GLN A 305 37.17 6.53 28.88
C GLN A 305 37.08 6.42 30.40
N SER A 306 37.11 5.18 30.91
CA SER A 306 37.19 4.95 32.35
C SER A 306 38.64 5.03 32.80
N HIS A 307 38.89 5.78 33.87
CA HIS A 307 40.15 5.78 34.62
C HIS A 307 39.90 5.20 36.02
N ARG A 308 39.31 4.00 36.13
CA ARG A 308 39.01 3.40 37.44
C ARG A 308 39.75 2.09 37.71
N LYS A 309 40.37 2.06 38.90
CA LYS A 309 40.87 0.86 39.58
C LYS A 309 39.66 0.04 40.04
N THR A 310 39.33 -1.06 39.38
CA THR A 310 38.25 -1.98 39.77
C THR A 310 38.46 -2.44 41.22
N ILE A 311 37.55 -2.14 42.14
CA ILE A 311 37.60 -2.70 43.50
C ILE A 311 36.91 -4.07 43.46
N VAL A 312 37.70 -5.12 43.22
CA VAL A 312 37.27 -6.48 43.52
C VAL A 312 37.44 -6.70 45.02
N GLY A 313 36.32 -6.89 45.72
CA GLY A 313 36.31 -7.41 47.08
C GLY A 313 36.64 -8.90 47.06
N SER A 314 37.91 -9.24 47.20
CA SER A 314 38.41 -10.45 47.86
C SER A 314 39.92 -10.30 48.07
N LEU A 315 40.36 -10.67 49.28
CA LEU A 315 41.74 -10.74 49.71
C LEU A 315 42.56 -11.61 48.76
N LEU A 316 43.38 -10.99 47.90
CA LEU A 316 44.72 -11.42 47.50
C LEU A 316 45.27 -10.38 46.52
N GLU A 317 46.39 -9.78 46.89
CA GLU A 317 47.08 -8.74 46.15
C GLU A 317 47.62 -9.29 44.83
N THR A 318 46.97 -8.97 43.72
CA THR A 318 47.62 -8.93 42.40
C THR A 318 47.78 -7.46 41.96
N PRO A 319 48.95 -7.05 41.43
CA PRO A 319 49.20 -5.66 41.06
C PRO A 319 48.29 -5.26 39.89
N ARG A 320 47.41 -4.28 40.13
CA ARG A 320 46.46 -3.78 39.13
C ARG A 320 47.17 -2.90 38.09
N GLN A 321 47.30 -3.37 36.85
CA GLN A 321 47.59 -2.49 35.73
C GLN A 321 46.38 -1.56 35.52
N SER A 322 46.64 -0.26 35.44
CA SER A 322 45.64 0.73 35.03
C SER A 322 45.38 0.51 33.53
N VAL A 323 44.32 -0.21 33.19
CA VAL A 323 43.95 -0.41 31.78
C VAL A 323 43.24 0.86 31.30
N THR A 324 43.98 1.70 30.56
CA THR A 324 43.46 2.94 29.96
C THR A 324 42.79 2.61 28.62
N GLY A 325 41.54 3.00 28.42
CA GLY A 325 40.84 2.78 27.14
C GLY A 325 39.32 2.84 27.23
N THR A 326 38.63 2.55 26.13
CA THR A 326 37.18 2.32 26.10
C THR A 326 36.88 0.86 26.46
N TYR A 327 35.64 0.53 26.84
CA TYR A 327 35.28 -0.86 27.18
C TYR A 327 35.58 -1.84 26.03
N LEU A 328 35.20 -1.47 24.81
CA LEU A 328 35.41 -2.31 23.63
C LEU A 328 36.91 -2.56 23.38
N LYS A 329 37.75 -1.52 23.47
CA LYS A 329 39.21 -1.65 23.26
C LYS A 329 39.92 -2.43 24.36
N ARG A 330 39.36 -2.49 25.57
CA ARG A 330 39.92 -3.29 26.66
C ARG A 330 39.79 -4.79 26.43
N TYR A 331 38.78 -5.19 25.67
CA TYR A 331 38.35 -6.57 25.56
C TYR A 331 38.20 -6.99 24.09
N GLU A 332 39.22 -6.76 23.28
CA GLU A 332 39.29 -7.29 21.91
C GLU A 332 39.89 -8.70 21.95
N TYR A 333 39.22 -9.65 21.30
CA TYR A 333 39.75 -10.99 21.11
C TYR A 333 40.35 -11.11 19.71
N ILE A 334 41.63 -11.46 19.65
CA ILE A 334 42.33 -11.73 18.40
C ILE A 334 42.31 -13.23 18.19
N HIS A 335 41.58 -13.68 17.17
CA HIS A 335 41.55 -15.07 16.75
C HIS A 335 42.64 -15.30 15.70
N GLU A 336 43.61 -16.14 16.04
CA GLU A 336 44.60 -16.63 15.09
C GLU A 336 44.04 -17.86 14.36
N PRO A 337 44.08 -17.90 13.01
CA PRO A 337 43.49 -18.98 12.25
C PRO A 337 44.23 -20.29 12.48
N ASP A 338 43.49 -21.35 12.79
CA ASP A 338 44.01 -22.70 12.90
C ASP A 338 44.18 -23.31 11.48
N PRO A 339 45.41 -23.67 11.06
CA PRO A 339 45.64 -24.25 9.75
C PRO A 339 44.97 -25.63 9.56
N GLU A 340 44.52 -26.30 10.63
CA GLU A 340 43.80 -27.57 10.55
C GLU A 340 42.30 -27.39 10.26
N ILE A 341 41.76 -26.19 10.46
CA ILE A 341 40.32 -25.90 10.28
C ILE A 341 40.10 -25.20 8.93
N GLU A 342 39.50 -25.92 7.99
CA GLU A 342 39.20 -25.37 6.66
C GLU A 342 38.20 -24.21 6.75
N GLY A 343 38.62 -23.02 6.31
CA GLY A 343 37.82 -21.80 6.35
C GLY A 343 37.98 -20.96 7.62
N ASP A 344 38.88 -21.34 8.53
CA ASP A 344 39.23 -20.48 9.66
C ASP A 344 40.08 -19.28 9.20
N ILE A 345 39.71 -18.10 9.70
CA ILE A 345 40.28 -16.83 9.25
C ILE A 345 40.67 -15.98 10.44
N PHE A 346 41.75 -15.22 10.26
CA PHE A 346 42.14 -14.19 11.21
C PHE A 346 41.00 -13.20 11.39
N ARG A 347 40.60 -12.96 12.63
CA ARG A 347 39.52 -12.02 12.97
C ARG A 347 39.76 -11.38 14.32
N ILE A 348 39.18 -10.19 14.49
CA ILE A 348 39.17 -9.47 15.76
C ILE A 348 37.72 -9.38 16.21
N ASP A 349 37.37 -10.15 17.24
CA ASP A 349 36.02 -10.23 17.76
C ASP A 349 35.85 -9.26 18.95
N PRO A 350 34.84 -8.37 18.91
CA PRO A 350 34.51 -7.55 20.07
C PRO A 350 33.96 -8.43 21.20
N PRO A 351 33.90 -7.92 22.44
CA PRO A 351 33.34 -8.69 23.56
C PRO A 351 31.83 -8.83 23.43
N MET A 352 31.18 -7.90 22.74
CA MET A 352 29.74 -7.86 22.63
C MET A 352 29.28 -7.06 21.41
N TRP A 353 28.03 -7.27 21.03
CA TRP A 353 27.32 -6.49 20.04
C TRP A 353 25.98 -6.03 20.60
N ALA A 354 25.53 -4.85 20.19
CA ALA A 354 24.25 -4.30 20.55
C ALA A 354 23.71 -3.46 19.39
N PRO A 355 22.38 -3.44 19.15
CA PRO A 355 21.78 -2.63 18.10
C PRO A 355 22.04 -1.13 18.32
N TYR A 356 22.25 -0.38 17.24
CA TYR A 356 22.48 1.08 17.27
C TYR A 356 21.19 1.89 17.07
N GLN A 357 20.17 1.28 16.47
CA GLN A 357 18.92 1.93 16.12
C GLN A 357 17.74 1.16 16.69
N ALA A 358 16.72 1.87 17.13
CA ALA A 358 15.47 1.31 17.66
C ALA A 358 14.81 0.35 16.66
N ARG A 359 14.88 0.64 15.35
CA ARG A 359 14.35 -0.24 14.32
C ARG A 359 15.09 -1.58 14.25
N SER A 360 16.42 -1.56 14.15
CA SER A 360 17.24 -2.78 14.22
C SER A 360 17.04 -3.54 15.53
N LYS A 361 16.87 -2.83 16.66
CA LYS A 361 16.59 -3.42 17.97
C LYS A 361 15.31 -4.24 17.97
N ILE A 362 14.23 -3.75 17.33
CA ILE A 362 12.97 -4.48 17.22
C ILE A 362 13.19 -5.84 16.58
N HIS A 363 13.97 -5.92 15.49
CA HIS A 363 14.29 -7.19 14.85
C HIS A 363 15.06 -8.14 15.75
N VAL A 364 15.97 -7.63 16.59
CA VAL A 364 16.64 -8.45 17.61
C VAL A 364 15.66 -8.98 18.66
N PHE A 365 14.73 -8.14 19.13
CA PHE A 365 13.70 -8.56 20.09
C PHE A 365 12.75 -9.60 19.48
N LEU A 366 12.31 -9.40 18.25
CA LEU A 366 11.49 -10.34 17.49
C LEU A 366 12.20 -11.66 17.21
N THR A 367 13.53 -11.67 17.14
CA THR A 367 14.30 -12.89 16.83
C THR A 367 14.69 -13.66 18.08
N LEU A 368 15.12 -12.96 19.14
CA LEU A 368 15.69 -13.58 20.34
C LEU A 368 14.71 -13.72 21.49
N PHE A 369 13.64 -12.92 21.49
CA PHE A 369 12.68 -12.82 22.59
C PHE A 369 11.24 -12.92 22.07
N GLU A 370 10.99 -13.82 21.10
CA GLU A 370 9.68 -14.04 20.46
C GLU A 370 8.54 -14.20 21.48
N GLN A 371 8.74 -15.04 22.50
CA GLN A 371 7.73 -15.29 23.53
C GLN A 371 7.44 -14.04 24.35
N TYR A 372 8.47 -13.29 24.75
CA TYR A 372 8.31 -12.04 25.48
C TYR A 372 7.55 -11.00 24.66
N MET A 373 7.86 -10.88 23.36
CA MET A 373 7.18 -9.96 22.45
C MET A 373 5.69 -10.34 22.30
N ALA A 374 5.39 -11.62 22.12
CA ALA A 374 4.01 -12.08 22.00
C ALA A 374 3.18 -11.84 23.27
N GLU A 375 3.79 -11.97 24.46
CA GLU A 375 3.09 -11.83 25.75
C GLU A 375 2.94 -10.38 26.21
N ASN A 376 3.94 -9.51 25.95
CA ASN A 376 4.01 -8.16 26.54
C ASN A 376 3.80 -7.04 25.51
N HIS A 377 4.00 -7.34 24.23
CA HIS A 377 3.98 -6.38 23.13
C HIS A 377 3.18 -6.93 21.93
N PRO A 378 1.93 -7.39 22.11
CA PRO A 378 1.13 -7.87 21.01
C PRO A 378 0.90 -6.74 20.00
N TYR A 379 1.12 -7.02 18.71
CA TYR A 379 0.81 -6.03 17.68
C TYR A 379 -0.69 -5.75 17.66
N GLU A 380 -1.05 -4.51 17.95
CA GLU A 380 -2.41 -4.03 17.80
C GLU A 380 -2.49 -3.35 16.45
N VAL A 381 -3.15 -4.00 15.48
CA VAL A 381 -3.40 -3.37 14.18
C VAL A 381 -4.11 -2.05 14.44
N PRO A 382 -3.50 -0.89 14.11
CA PRO A 382 -4.15 0.38 14.33
C PRO A 382 -5.44 0.36 13.52
N LYS A 383 -6.57 0.46 14.22
CA LYS A 383 -7.87 0.50 13.57
C LYS A 383 -7.83 1.72 12.64
N PRO A 384 -8.09 1.54 11.32
CA PRO A 384 -8.12 2.68 10.43
C PRO A 384 -9.10 3.72 11.01
N PRO A 385 -8.78 5.02 10.91
CA PRO A 385 -9.70 6.04 11.36
C PRO A 385 -11.05 5.80 10.67
N PRO A 386 -12.18 5.96 11.39
CA PRO A 386 -13.47 5.70 10.78
C PRO A 386 -13.67 6.57 9.52
N PRO A 387 -14.35 6.04 8.49
CA PRO A 387 -14.46 6.70 7.20
C PRO A 387 -15.19 8.04 7.30
N LEU A 388 -14.81 8.98 6.44
CA LEU A 388 -15.49 10.26 6.29
C LEU A 388 -16.75 10.10 5.44
N CYS A 389 -17.84 10.71 5.89
CA CYS A 389 -19.10 10.80 5.16
C CYS A 389 -19.44 12.28 4.96
N ALA A 390 -19.83 12.65 3.74
CA ALA A 390 -20.19 14.03 3.42
C ALA A 390 -21.67 14.11 3.02
N PHE A 391 -22.34 15.13 3.54
CA PHE A 391 -23.76 15.37 3.36
C PHE A 391 -24.01 16.80 2.91
N LYS A 392 -25.01 16.99 2.04
CA LYS A 392 -25.54 18.31 1.68
C LYS A 392 -27.03 18.41 1.95
N TYR A 393 -27.44 19.52 2.54
CA TYR A 393 -28.81 19.79 2.95
C TYR A 393 -29.32 21.10 2.38
N LYS A 394 -30.64 21.16 2.15
CA LYS A 394 -31.35 22.41 1.83
C LYS A 394 -31.67 23.17 3.10
N VAL A 395 -31.88 24.49 2.99
CA VAL A 395 -32.27 25.38 4.10
C VAL A 395 -33.41 24.84 4.98
N GLN A 396 -34.38 24.13 4.38
CA GLN A 396 -35.56 23.59 5.08
C GLN A 396 -35.23 22.57 6.17
N LYS A 397 -34.04 21.95 6.11
CA LYS A 397 -33.60 20.91 7.03
C LYS A 397 -32.72 21.44 8.17
N PHE A 398 -32.59 22.76 8.29
CA PHE A 398 -31.66 23.39 9.24
C PHE A 398 -31.92 23.01 10.70
N GLU A 399 -33.19 22.98 11.12
CA GLU A 399 -33.54 22.65 12.51
C GLU A 399 -33.16 21.22 12.89
N ASP A 400 -33.44 20.27 11.99
CA ASP A 400 -33.06 18.86 12.18
C ASP A 400 -31.53 18.69 12.16
N LEU A 401 -30.84 19.42 11.29
CA LEU A 401 -29.37 19.42 11.18
C LEU A 401 -28.70 20.01 12.43
N ARG A 402 -29.24 21.08 13.00
CA ARG A 402 -28.76 21.65 14.25
C ARG A 402 -28.89 20.66 15.40
N ASN A 403 -30.05 20.00 15.53
CA ASN A 403 -30.27 19.01 16.57
C ASN A 403 -29.29 17.81 16.46
N ALA A 404 -29.02 17.35 15.23
CA ALA A 404 -28.05 16.28 14.99
C ALA A 404 -26.59 16.73 15.26
N PHE A 405 -26.25 17.97 14.90
CA PHE A 405 -24.94 18.55 15.19
C PHE A 405 -24.70 18.64 16.70
N GLU A 406 -25.65 19.16 17.47
CA GLU A 406 -25.55 19.26 18.94
C GLU A 406 -25.46 17.88 19.61
N ALA A 407 -26.17 16.88 19.09
CA ALA A 407 -26.15 15.52 19.63
C ALA A 407 -24.85 14.75 19.34
N TYR A 408 -24.17 15.07 18.24
CA TYR A 408 -23.01 14.32 17.73
C TYR A 408 -21.84 15.24 17.33
N THR A 409 -21.55 16.27 18.13
CA THR A 409 -20.45 17.22 17.88
C THR A 409 -19.11 16.52 17.65
N ASP A 410 -18.81 15.48 18.42
CA ASP A 410 -17.56 14.70 18.35
C ASP A 410 -17.39 13.95 17.01
N ALA A 411 -18.49 13.73 16.27
CA ALA A 411 -18.46 13.11 14.96
C ALA A 411 -18.26 14.11 13.82
N VAL A 412 -18.52 15.40 14.03
CA VAL A 412 -18.50 16.40 12.95
C VAL A 412 -17.10 16.97 12.78
N GLU A 413 -16.52 16.76 11.60
CA GLU A 413 -15.19 17.28 11.24
C GLU A 413 -15.32 18.66 10.58
N TYR A 414 -16.31 18.83 9.69
CA TYR A 414 -16.54 20.09 8.99
C TYR A 414 -18.03 20.42 8.92
N PHE A 415 -18.36 21.69 9.15
CA PHE A 415 -19.66 22.26 8.85
C PHE A 415 -19.49 23.59 8.13
N GLY A 416 -20.28 23.80 7.08
CA GLY A 416 -20.28 25.03 6.32
C GLY A 416 -21.68 25.38 5.81
N ALA A 417 -22.10 26.62 6.04
CA ALA A 417 -23.26 27.21 5.39
C ALA A 417 -22.83 28.02 4.17
N PHE A 418 -23.45 27.77 3.02
CA PHE A 418 -23.14 28.42 1.75
C PHE A 418 -24.42 28.95 1.08
N PRO A 419 -24.39 30.11 0.40
CA PRO A 419 -25.55 30.66 -0.28
C PRO A 419 -25.98 29.89 -1.55
N ILE A 420 -25.09 29.14 -2.20
CA ILE A 420 -25.36 28.36 -3.43
C ILE A 420 -24.48 27.10 -3.41
N ASP A 421 -24.95 26.01 -4.02
CA ASP A 421 -24.20 24.76 -4.24
C ASP A 421 -23.12 24.89 -5.32
N GLU A 422 -22.30 25.94 -5.26
CA GLU A 422 -21.23 26.24 -6.23
C GLU A 422 -19.93 26.64 -5.49
N PRO A 423 -19.04 25.67 -5.20
CA PRO A 423 -17.86 25.90 -4.35
C PRO A 423 -16.84 26.87 -4.95
N ARG A 424 -16.83 27.06 -6.27
CA ARG A 424 -15.87 27.94 -6.98
C ARG A 424 -16.16 29.43 -6.89
N LEU A 425 -17.39 29.82 -6.53
CA LEU A 425 -17.85 31.22 -6.65
C LEU A 425 -18.23 31.85 -5.31
N VAL A 426 -18.12 31.10 -4.21
CA VAL A 426 -18.89 31.39 -3.00
C VAL A 426 -18.02 31.35 -1.74
N LYS A 427 -18.15 32.38 -0.90
CA LYS A 427 -17.52 32.43 0.43
C LYS A 427 -18.42 31.76 1.48
N LYS A 428 -17.79 31.00 2.40
CA LYS A 428 -18.43 30.36 3.56
C LYS A 428 -19.14 31.42 4.43
N ILE A 429 -20.42 31.21 4.77
CA ILE A 429 -21.23 32.13 5.61
C ILE A 429 -20.94 31.90 7.10
N ALA A 430 -20.93 30.62 7.50
CA ALA A 430 -20.77 30.20 8.88
C ALA A 430 -20.10 28.81 8.94
N SER A 431 -19.35 28.58 10.02
CA SER A 431 -18.66 27.31 10.32
C SER A 431 -19.38 26.48 11.38
N SER A 432 -20.46 26.98 11.97
CA SER A 432 -21.34 26.22 12.86
C SER A 432 -22.82 26.61 12.71
N PRO A 433 -23.78 25.74 13.11
CA PRO A 433 -25.20 26.07 13.12
C PRO A 433 -25.55 27.29 13.99
N GLU A 434 -24.88 27.48 15.12
CA GLU A 434 -25.12 28.61 16.03
C GLU A 434 -24.65 29.93 15.40
N GLU A 435 -23.49 29.90 14.73
CA GLU A 435 -22.96 31.05 14.01
C GLU A 435 -23.90 31.47 12.87
N PHE A 436 -24.43 30.49 12.13
CA PHE A 436 -25.43 30.73 11.09
C PHE A 436 -26.69 31.40 11.66
N SER A 437 -27.22 30.87 12.76
CA SER A 437 -28.41 31.40 13.46
C SER A 437 -28.21 32.85 13.97
N ARG A 438 -26.98 33.24 14.32
CA ARG A 438 -26.63 34.60 14.75
C ARG A 438 -26.51 35.57 13.59
N LYS A 439 -25.91 35.14 12.47
CA LYS A 439 -25.57 36.00 11.32
C LYS A 439 -26.75 36.22 10.37
N VAL A 440 -27.66 35.26 10.23
CA VAL A 440 -28.72 35.28 9.22
C VAL A 440 -30.09 35.50 9.87
N ARG A 441 -30.75 36.62 9.57
CA ARG A 441 -32.09 37.00 10.09
C ARG A 441 -33.23 36.84 9.08
N LYS A 442 -32.96 36.49 7.81
CA LYS A 442 -33.96 36.26 6.76
C LYS A 442 -33.57 35.04 5.92
N PRO A 443 -34.54 34.21 5.47
CA PRO A 443 -34.25 32.99 4.72
C PRO A 443 -33.72 33.35 3.33
N THR A 444 -32.50 32.95 3.02
CA THR A 444 -31.96 32.96 1.66
C THR A 444 -31.96 31.51 1.13
N THR A 445 -31.37 31.27 -0.04
CA THR A 445 -31.38 29.95 -0.68
C THR A 445 -30.19 29.11 -0.21
N GLU A 446 -29.98 28.96 1.10
CA GLU A 446 -28.74 28.36 1.61
C GLU A 446 -28.67 26.83 1.48
N VAL A 447 -27.44 26.36 1.32
CA VAL A 447 -27.00 24.97 1.32
C VAL A 447 -26.09 24.75 2.52
N PHE A 448 -26.33 23.68 3.26
CA PHE A 448 -25.43 23.25 4.34
C PHE A 448 -24.62 22.05 3.88
N VAL A 449 -23.32 22.12 4.06
CA VAL A 449 -22.39 21.01 3.81
C VAL A 449 -21.84 20.56 5.16
N THR A 450 -21.98 19.28 5.46
CA THR A 450 -21.48 18.68 6.71
C THR A 450 -20.67 17.45 6.37
N VAL A 451 -19.47 17.37 6.92
CA VAL A 451 -18.60 16.20 6.83
C VAL A 451 -18.44 15.63 8.23
N ILE A 452 -18.76 14.36 8.39
CA ILE A 452 -18.65 13.65 9.66
C ILE A 452 -17.72 12.46 9.53
N ARG A 453 -17.08 12.09 10.63
CA ARG A 453 -16.41 10.82 10.81
C ARG A 453 -17.40 9.80 11.33
N LYS A 454 -17.51 8.63 10.69
CA LYS A 454 -18.45 7.56 11.09
C LYS A 454 -17.98 6.83 12.36
N ILE A 455 -17.93 7.53 13.49
CA ILE A 455 -17.48 6.98 14.77
C ILE A 455 -18.42 5.88 15.30
N ASN A 456 -19.72 5.97 14.99
CA ASN A 456 -20.74 4.95 15.27
C ASN A 456 -21.84 5.01 14.18
N GLU A 457 -22.67 3.96 14.10
CA GLU A 457 -23.79 3.92 13.13
C GLU A 457 -24.90 4.92 13.49
N GLU A 458 -25.10 5.21 14.77
CA GLU A 458 -26.13 6.14 15.25
C GLU A 458 -25.90 7.59 14.76
N ALA A 459 -24.66 8.09 14.83
CA ALA A 459 -24.31 9.41 14.32
C ALA A 459 -24.53 9.46 12.80
N PHE A 460 -24.06 8.45 12.07
CA PHE A 460 -24.28 8.40 10.62
C PHE A 460 -25.77 8.43 10.26
N LEU A 461 -26.58 7.60 10.93
CA LEU A 461 -28.02 7.55 10.70
C LEU A 461 -28.72 8.85 11.12
N ALA A 462 -28.23 9.55 12.14
CA ALA A 462 -28.77 10.84 12.56
C ALA A 462 -28.63 11.90 11.46
N PHE A 463 -27.50 11.93 10.75
CA PHE A 463 -27.29 12.85 9.62
C PHE A 463 -27.98 12.36 8.34
N ALA A 464 -27.84 11.07 7.99
CA ALA A 464 -28.47 10.49 6.81
C ALA A 464 -30.01 10.52 6.88
N GLY A 465 -30.58 10.39 8.07
CA GLY A 465 -32.03 10.41 8.32
C GLY A 465 -32.70 11.77 8.11
N ILE A 466 -31.93 12.86 7.97
CA ILE A 466 -32.44 14.22 7.73
C ILE A 466 -32.89 14.41 6.28
N ASP A 467 -32.73 13.39 5.43
CA ASP A 467 -33.04 13.41 4.00
C ASP A 467 -32.14 14.44 3.25
N PRO A 468 -30.81 14.22 3.26
CA PRO A 468 -29.87 15.01 2.47
C PRO A 468 -30.13 14.80 0.98
N TYR A 469 -29.98 15.86 0.19
CA TYR A 469 -30.09 15.73 -1.28
C TYR A 469 -28.81 15.17 -1.92
N PHE A 470 -27.72 15.15 -1.15
CA PHE A 470 -26.46 14.50 -1.50
C PHE A 470 -25.88 13.84 -0.25
N ALA A 471 -25.50 12.57 -0.36
CA ALA A 471 -24.79 11.83 0.67
C ALA A 471 -23.74 10.93 0.00
N THR A 472 -22.54 10.89 0.55
CA THR A 472 -21.50 9.93 0.13
C THR A 472 -20.84 9.31 1.35
N GLU A 473 -20.69 7.98 1.31
CA GLU A 473 -19.94 7.19 2.28
C GLU A 473 -18.52 6.89 1.81
N LYS A 474 -18.17 7.30 0.57
CA LYS A 474 -16.85 7.05 0.02
C LYS A 474 -15.89 8.17 0.44
N GLU A 475 -14.82 7.77 1.12
CA GLU A 475 -13.81 8.70 1.63
C GLU A 475 -13.18 9.56 0.52
N GLU A 476 -12.93 9.01 -0.67
CA GLU A 476 -12.40 9.79 -1.81
C GLU A 476 -13.34 10.91 -2.28
N GLU A 477 -14.66 10.66 -2.26
CA GLU A 477 -15.66 11.66 -2.65
C GLU A 477 -15.86 12.69 -1.53
N ALA A 478 -15.84 12.24 -0.27
CA ALA A 478 -15.86 13.13 0.89
C ALA A 478 -14.63 14.06 0.91
N GLN A 479 -13.43 13.55 0.61
CA GLN A 479 -12.21 14.35 0.53
C GLN A 479 -12.25 15.38 -0.60
N LYS A 480 -12.85 15.05 -1.75
CA LYS A 480 -13.08 16.04 -2.82
C LYS A 480 -13.97 17.18 -2.33
N ILE A 481 -15.03 16.87 -1.58
CA ILE A 481 -15.92 17.89 -1.00
C ILE A 481 -15.17 18.74 0.02
N ILE A 482 -14.32 18.14 0.86
CA ILE A 482 -13.46 18.90 1.78
C ILE A 482 -12.60 19.88 0.99
N ASN A 483 -11.90 19.42 -0.04
CA ASN A 483 -11.01 20.28 -0.83
C ASN A 483 -11.75 21.37 -1.62
N GLU A 484 -13.00 21.10 -2.03
CA GLU A 484 -13.82 22.06 -2.78
C GLU A 484 -14.46 23.13 -1.88
N TYR A 485 -15.01 22.74 -0.73
CA TYR A 485 -15.77 23.64 0.15
C TYR A 485 -14.97 24.20 1.34
N PHE A 486 -13.88 23.54 1.72
CA PHE A 486 -13.04 23.86 2.88
C PHE A 486 -11.54 23.88 2.51
N PRO A 487 -11.10 24.72 1.54
CA PRO A 487 -9.68 24.87 1.24
C PRO A 487 -8.92 25.47 2.45
N GLU A 488 -7.73 24.93 2.75
CA GLU A 488 -6.87 25.29 3.90
C GLU A 488 -6.57 26.81 4.03
N GLU A 489 -6.70 27.59 2.96
CA GLU A 489 -6.43 29.05 2.97
C GLU A 489 -7.51 29.91 3.65
N MET A 490 -8.65 29.36 4.09
CA MET A 490 -9.69 30.11 4.81
C MET A 490 -9.58 30.09 6.34
N GLU A 491 -8.58 29.41 6.91
CA GLU A 491 -8.35 29.33 8.37
C GLU A 491 -7.15 30.18 8.85
N ARG A 492 -7.01 31.43 8.36
CA ARG A 492 -6.23 32.45 9.10
C ARG A 492 -7.10 33.13 10.14
N ASP A 493 -7.22 32.41 11.24
CA ASP A 493 -7.51 32.83 12.62
C ASP A 493 -7.48 34.35 12.91
N GLU A 494 -8.67 34.96 13.01
CA GLU A 494 -8.88 36.34 13.49
C GLU A 494 -8.57 36.48 15.00
N SER A 495 -8.28 35.39 15.72
CA SER A 495 -7.98 35.43 17.17
C SER A 495 -6.54 35.81 17.52
N LYS A 496 -5.64 35.98 16.53
CA LYS A 496 -4.23 36.37 16.74
C LYS A 496 -3.92 37.87 16.59
N ILE A 497 -4.92 38.74 16.39
CA ILE A 497 -4.69 40.20 16.22
C ILE A 497 -4.81 40.99 17.54
N GLN A 498 -5.07 40.34 18.68
CA GLN A 498 -5.05 40.99 20.00
C GLN A 498 -3.96 40.42 20.90
N ILE A 499 -2.69 40.61 20.54
CA ILE A 499 -1.55 40.87 21.46
C ILE A 499 -0.41 41.32 20.53
N GLU A 500 -0.28 42.63 20.36
CA GLU A 500 0.94 43.40 20.07
C GLU A 500 0.53 44.77 19.54
N GLY A 501 -0.07 45.56 20.43
CA GLY A 501 -0.03 47.01 20.30
C GLY A 501 1.28 47.51 20.89
N GLY A 502 2.14 48.12 20.08
CA GLY A 502 3.27 48.89 20.59
C GLY A 502 4.36 49.23 19.57
N TYR A 503 4.20 50.38 18.91
CA TYR A 503 5.24 51.29 18.37
C TYR A 503 6.31 50.74 17.40
N TYR A 504 6.35 51.22 16.15
CA TYR A 504 7.08 52.43 15.71
C TYR A 504 6.72 52.79 14.25
N GLU A 505 6.87 54.07 13.94
CA GLU A 505 6.43 54.81 12.75
C GLU A 505 7.26 54.58 11.46
N GLU A 506 6.53 54.69 10.34
CA GLU A 506 6.82 55.34 9.02
C GLU A 506 8.04 55.00 8.12
N GLU A 507 7.80 55.35 6.83
CA GLU A 507 8.70 55.44 5.65
C GLU A 507 8.95 54.13 4.85
N GLU A 508 8.94 54.07 3.52
CA GLU A 508 8.64 55.01 2.43
C GLU A 508 8.47 54.19 1.12
N GLU A 509 7.67 54.72 0.21
CA GLU A 509 7.79 54.71 -1.26
C GLU A 509 7.96 53.44 -2.13
N ALA A 510 6.98 53.34 -3.04
CA ALA A 510 7.13 53.30 -4.51
C ALA A 510 7.67 52.03 -5.21
N ALA A 511 6.67 51.28 -5.70
CA ALA A 511 6.52 50.83 -7.09
C ALA A 511 7.65 51.14 -8.08
N HIS A 512 8.17 50.11 -8.74
CA HIS A 512 8.40 50.18 -10.18
C HIS A 512 8.49 48.79 -10.86
N TYR A 513 7.63 48.65 -11.88
CA TYR A 513 7.90 48.04 -13.20
C TYR A 513 7.98 46.50 -13.36
N TYR A 514 7.44 45.86 -14.40
CA TYR A 514 6.80 46.24 -15.67
C TYR A 514 5.72 45.21 -16.04
N GLU A 515 4.60 45.67 -16.59
CA GLU A 515 3.83 44.91 -17.58
C GLU A 515 3.62 45.81 -18.81
N ALA A 516 3.51 45.15 -19.97
CA ALA A 516 2.95 45.63 -21.23
C ALA A 516 3.92 45.98 -22.38
N ASP A 517 3.80 45.12 -23.40
CA ASP A 517 3.60 45.44 -24.81
C ASP A 517 4.81 45.72 -25.72
N ILE A 518 5.09 44.71 -26.56
CA ILE A 518 5.75 44.86 -27.85
C ILE A 518 4.68 44.62 -28.93
N TYR A 519 4.29 45.70 -29.60
CA TYR A 519 3.89 45.67 -31.01
C TYR A 519 4.81 46.66 -31.75
N TYR A 520 5.63 46.13 -32.65
CA TYR A 520 5.84 46.64 -34.01
C TYR A 520 6.43 45.55 -34.90
#